data_AF-A0ABD6X222-F1
#
_entry.id   AF-A0ABD6X222-F1
#
_cell.length_a   1.000
_cell.length_b   1.000
_cell.length_c   1.000
_cell.angle_alpha   90.00
_cell.angle_beta   90.00
_cell.angle_gamma   90.00
#
_symmetry.space_group_name_H-M   'P 1'
#
loop_
_entity.id
_entity.type
_entity.pdbx_description
1 polymer ?
#
loop_
_entity_poly.entity_id
_entity_poly.type
_entity_poly.pdbx_seq_one_letter_code
_entity_poly.pdbx_strand_id
1 'polypeptide(L)'
;MAKILVLYPQLFNCYSKFARKVGKITSSLDDVELICPHDPNQLIEVFCAENSNTVSSNHLSNWTCDDITHAIIFDDGEEFASEVELLKKAQIPLRFIRINITRVINIKSDTKYQAARSTPHYEYIGRGSYWGNPYSMFEDGDRDEVIRKFKYDFDYDKFLNVDKSKIYSLAGKRLGCFCKPQACHGDVLADFLNSWDDGK
;
A
#
# COMPACT_ATOMS: atom_id res chain seq x y z
N MET A 1 27.78 -0.05 -12.47
CA MET A 1 26.34 -0.35 -12.50
C MET A 1 25.90 -1.23 -11.34
N ALA A 2 25.17 -0.66 -10.39
CA ALA A 2 24.43 -1.42 -9.40
C ALA A 2 23.05 -1.76 -9.96
N LYS A 3 22.73 -3.05 -10.04
CA LYS A 3 21.40 -3.53 -10.45
C LYS A 3 20.59 -3.87 -9.22
N ILE A 4 19.57 -3.09 -8.91
CA ILE A 4 18.84 -3.17 -7.64
C ILE A 4 17.42 -3.63 -7.92
N LEU A 5 17.06 -4.83 -7.46
CA LEU A 5 15.68 -5.28 -7.48
C LEU A 5 14.87 -4.44 -6.47
N VAL A 6 13.74 -3.88 -6.90
CA VAL A 6 12.82 -3.16 -6.02
C VAL A 6 11.46 -3.86 -6.04
N LEU A 7 11.04 -4.36 -4.87
CA LEU A 7 9.72 -4.98 -4.67
C LEU A 7 8.91 -4.15 -3.67
N TYR A 8 7.66 -3.84 -4.02
CA TYR A 8 6.72 -3.17 -3.13
C TYR A 8 5.28 -3.65 -3.36
N PRO A 9 4.44 -3.73 -2.31
CA PRO A 9 3.07 -4.21 -2.44
C PRO A 9 2.22 -3.34 -3.36
N GLN A 10 1.28 -3.93 -4.09
CA GLN A 10 0.35 -3.16 -4.93
C GLN A 10 -0.41 -2.08 -4.14
N LEU A 11 -0.72 -2.36 -2.87
CA LEU A 11 -1.42 -1.42 -2.00
C LEU A 11 -0.52 -0.28 -1.49
N PHE A 12 0.81 -0.36 -1.62
CA PHE A 12 1.72 0.71 -1.19
C PHE A 12 1.75 1.82 -2.24
N ASN A 13 1.21 2.99 -1.89
CA ASN A 13 1.03 4.11 -2.82
C ASN A 13 1.57 5.45 -2.27
N CYS A 14 2.69 5.39 -1.54
CA CYS A 14 3.30 6.55 -0.89
C CYS A 14 4.62 6.93 -1.59
N TYR A 15 4.53 7.77 -2.63
CA TYR A 15 5.69 8.19 -3.42
C TYR A 15 6.76 8.92 -2.61
N SER A 16 6.38 9.86 -1.73
CA SER A 16 7.37 10.62 -0.95
C SER A 16 8.22 9.71 -0.05
N LYS A 17 7.62 8.69 0.57
CA LYS A 17 8.36 7.67 1.33
C LYS A 17 9.23 6.84 0.42
N PHE A 18 8.68 6.38 -0.72
CA PHE A 18 9.43 5.62 -1.71
C PHE A 18 10.70 6.37 -2.15
N ALA A 19 10.54 7.59 -2.68
CA ALA A 19 11.62 8.43 -3.19
C ALA A 19 12.66 8.75 -2.11
N ARG A 20 12.23 9.12 -0.90
CA ARG A 20 13.13 9.40 0.23
C ARG A 20 13.97 8.18 0.62
N LYS A 21 13.37 6.98 0.66
CA LYS A 21 14.06 5.75 1.07
C LYS A 21 14.99 5.23 -0.01
N VAL A 22 14.50 5.12 -1.25
CA VAL A 22 15.27 4.64 -2.39
C VAL A 22 16.39 5.62 -2.70
N GLY A 23 16.08 6.92 -2.79
CA GLY A 23 17.07 7.97 -3.01
C GLY A 23 18.18 7.98 -1.96
N LYS A 24 17.87 7.77 -0.68
CA LYS A 24 18.92 7.63 0.35
C LYS A 24 19.82 6.42 0.10
N ILE A 25 19.27 5.29 -0.32
CA ILE A 25 20.03 4.06 -0.59
C ILE A 25 20.89 4.20 -1.85
N THR A 26 20.36 4.88 -2.89
CA THR A 26 21.07 5.06 -4.16
C THR A 26 21.99 6.27 -4.18
N SER A 27 21.89 7.20 -3.21
CA SER A 27 22.63 8.48 -3.19
C SER A 27 24.16 8.38 -3.27
N SER A 28 24.75 7.25 -2.86
CA SER A 28 26.20 7.03 -2.90
C SER A 28 26.64 6.22 -4.12
N LEU A 29 25.75 6.00 -5.10
CA LEU A 29 25.98 5.17 -6.28
C LEU A 29 25.82 6.05 -7.53
N ASP A 30 26.81 6.01 -8.43
CA ASP A 30 26.83 6.89 -9.61
C ASP A 30 26.03 6.34 -10.81
N ASP A 31 25.76 5.02 -10.82
CA ASP A 31 25.15 4.31 -11.96
C ASP A 31 24.27 3.15 -11.45
N VAL A 32 22.96 3.39 -11.35
CA VAL A 32 21.97 2.49 -10.77
C VAL A 32 20.89 2.13 -11.78
N GLU A 33 20.63 0.83 -11.93
CA GLU A 33 19.50 0.29 -12.67
C GLU A 33 18.52 -0.34 -11.67
N LEU A 34 17.30 0.21 -11.57
CA LEU A 34 16.23 -0.35 -10.75
C LEU A 34 15.49 -1.42 -11.57
N ILE A 35 15.61 -2.67 -11.13
CA ILE A 35 14.91 -3.80 -11.73
C ILE A 35 13.58 -3.99 -10.98
N CYS A 36 12.48 -4.06 -11.72
CA CYS A 36 11.16 -4.35 -11.14
C CYS A 36 10.36 -5.33 -11.98
N PRO A 37 9.73 -6.35 -11.37
CA PRO A 37 8.79 -7.23 -12.07
C PRO A 37 7.42 -6.58 -12.28
N HIS A 38 7.08 -5.59 -11.46
CA HIS A 38 5.83 -4.84 -11.48
C HIS A 38 6.02 -3.47 -10.85
N ASP A 39 5.35 -2.45 -11.41
CA ASP A 39 5.32 -1.09 -10.87
C ASP A 39 3.86 -0.57 -10.81
N PRO A 40 2.99 -1.20 -9.99
CA PRO A 40 1.54 -0.98 -10.04
C PRO A 40 1.10 0.46 -9.78
N ASN A 41 1.88 1.24 -9.03
CA ASN A 41 1.61 2.64 -8.72
C ASN A 41 2.60 3.60 -9.42
N GLN A 42 3.37 3.12 -10.40
CA GLN A 42 4.35 3.90 -11.17
C GLN A 42 5.41 4.62 -10.30
N LEU A 43 5.67 4.12 -9.09
CA LEU A 43 6.57 4.78 -8.15
C LEU A 43 8.01 4.75 -8.66
N ILE A 44 8.41 3.66 -9.31
CA ILE A 44 9.76 3.48 -9.87
C ILE A 44 9.91 4.33 -11.11
N GLU A 45 8.93 4.28 -12.02
CA GLU A 45 8.92 5.11 -13.24
C GLU A 45 9.07 6.60 -12.92
N VAL A 46 8.25 7.13 -12.01
CA VAL A 46 8.31 8.54 -11.60
C VAL A 46 9.66 8.86 -10.92
N PHE A 47 10.16 7.98 -10.05
CA PHE A 47 11.46 8.19 -9.40
C PHE A 47 12.63 8.24 -10.39
N CYS A 48 12.66 7.36 -11.39
CA CYS A 48 13.68 7.37 -12.43
C CYS A 48 13.57 8.61 -13.32
N ALA A 49 12.37 9.06 -13.66
CA ALA A 49 12.17 10.29 -14.41
C ALA A 49 12.76 11.52 -13.68
N GLU A 50 12.58 11.60 -12.36
CA GLU A 50 13.14 12.66 -11.52
C GLU A 50 14.67 12.56 -11.34
N ASN A 51 15.27 11.38 -11.54
CA ASN A 51 16.69 11.10 -11.27
C ASN A 51 17.46 10.56 -12.49
N SER A 52 17.00 10.90 -13.70
CA SER A 52 17.41 10.30 -14.98
C SER A 52 18.91 10.34 -15.30
N ASN A 53 19.68 11.22 -14.67
CA ASN A 53 21.13 11.30 -14.84
C ASN A 53 21.90 10.18 -14.12
N THR A 54 21.29 9.54 -13.12
CA THR A 54 21.97 8.59 -12.20
C THR A 54 21.22 7.27 -12.02
N VAL A 55 19.90 7.26 -12.30
CA VAL A 55 19.03 6.11 -12.09
C VAL A 55 18.20 5.84 -13.33
N SER A 56 18.18 4.58 -13.77
CA SER A 56 17.29 4.07 -14.81
C SER A 56 16.39 2.96 -14.27
N SER A 57 15.30 2.66 -14.95
CA SER A 57 14.41 1.52 -14.63
C SER A 57 14.45 0.46 -15.73
N ASN A 58 14.30 -0.79 -15.33
CA ASN A 58 14.18 -1.93 -16.22
C ASN A 58 13.07 -2.87 -15.71
N HIS A 59 12.00 -2.98 -16.49
CA HIS A 59 10.86 -3.82 -16.15
C HIS A 59 11.10 -5.25 -16.62
N LEU A 60 11.40 -6.15 -15.68
CA LEU A 60 11.77 -7.54 -15.95
C LEU A 60 10.89 -8.50 -15.12
N SER A 61 9.81 -9.00 -15.74
CA SER A 61 8.84 -9.88 -15.06
C SER A 61 9.44 -11.22 -14.61
N ASN A 62 10.43 -11.75 -15.34
CA ASN A 62 11.08 -13.04 -15.09
C ASN A 62 12.54 -12.86 -14.66
N TRP A 63 12.79 -11.96 -13.72
CA TRP A 63 14.12 -11.72 -13.18
C TRP A 63 14.68 -12.96 -12.47
N THR A 64 15.99 -13.06 -12.42
CA THR A 64 16.76 -14.09 -11.71
C THR A 64 17.80 -13.45 -10.80
N CYS A 65 18.43 -14.22 -9.91
CA CYS A 65 19.52 -13.71 -9.06
C CYS A 65 20.71 -13.18 -9.87
N ASP A 66 20.93 -13.70 -11.08
CA ASP A 66 22.05 -13.30 -11.93
C ASP A 66 21.84 -11.90 -12.55
N ASP A 67 20.58 -11.44 -12.61
CA ASP A 67 20.23 -10.13 -13.15
C ASP A 67 20.48 -8.99 -12.16
N ILE A 68 20.67 -9.30 -10.87
CA ILE A 68 20.63 -8.33 -9.77
C ILE A 68 21.91 -8.38 -8.93
N THR A 69 22.22 -7.27 -8.28
CA THR A 69 23.36 -7.15 -7.34
C THR A 69 22.91 -6.91 -5.91
N HIS A 70 21.76 -6.26 -5.73
CA HIS A 70 21.16 -5.89 -4.46
C HIS A 70 19.64 -5.96 -4.57
N ALA A 71 18.93 -5.98 -3.44
CA ALA A 71 17.49 -5.78 -3.46
C ALA A 71 17.00 -4.86 -2.32
N ILE A 72 15.95 -4.10 -2.64
CA ILE A 72 15.18 -3.26 -1.73
C ILE A 72 13.76 -3.84 -1.66
N ILE A 73 13.32 -4.22 -0.47
CA ILE A 73 11.99 -4.78 -0.24
C ILE A 73 11.22 -3.83 0.67
N PHE A 74 10.13 -3.27 0.17
CA PHE A 74 9.12 -2.60 0.99
C PHE A 74 8.26 -3.69 1.64
N ASP A 75 8.56 -3.98 2.90
CA ASP A 75 8.09 -5.17 3.60
C ASP A 75 7.02 -4.81 4.63
N ASP A 76 5.84 -5.36 4.42
CA ASP A 76 4.68 -5.26 5.29
C ASP A 76 4.41 -6.56 6.08
N GLY A 77 5.22 -7.59 5.87
CA GLY A 77 5.13 -8.90 6.50
C GLY A 77 4.18 -9.89 5.82
N GLU A 78 3.58 -9.56 4.67
CA GLU A 78 2.62 -10.43 3.98
C GLU A 78 2.98 -10.76 2.53
N GLU A 79 3.67 -9.85 1.85
CA GLU A 79 4.04 -10.00 0.44
C GLU A 79 5.53 -10.35 0.27
N PHE A 80 5.86 -10.95 -0.88
CA PHE A 80 7.23 -11.30 -1.31
C PHE A 80 8.00 -12.33 -0.46
N ALA A 81 7.32 -13.18 0.31
CA ALA A 81 7.98 -14.17 1.17
C ALA A 81 8.91 -15.11 0.38
N SER A 82 8.46 -15.58 -0.79
CA SER A 82 9.21 -16.48 -1.66
C SER A 82 10.45 -15.82 -2.27
N GLU A 83 10.30 -14.58 -2.76
CA GLU A 83 11.36 -13.77 -3.32
C GLU A 83 12.42 -13.47 -2.26
N VAL A 84 12.00 -13.11 -1.05
CA VAL A 84 12.91 -12.89 0.09
C VAL A 84 13.70 -14.15 0.44
N GLU A 85 13.06 -15.33 0.44
CA GLU A 85 13.75 -16.60 0.70
C GLU A 85 14.79 -16.90 -0.39
N LEU A 86 14.42 -16.74 -1.66
CA LEU A 86 15.29 -16.92 -2.81
C LEU A 86 16.51 -16.01 -2.75
N LEU A 87 16.31 -14.72 -2.46
CA LEU A 87 17.39 -13.73 -2.36
C LEU A 87 18.34 -14.03 -1.21
N LYS A 88 17.82 -14.46 -0.06
CA LYS A 88 18.64 -14.88 1.09
C LYS A 88 19.48 -16.12 0.75
N LYS A 89 18.89 -17.11 0.09
CA LYS A 89 19.59 -18.34 -0.33
C LYS A 89 20.71 -18.04 -1.30
N ALA A 90 20.50 -17.10 -2.22
CA ALA A 90 21.50 -16.61 -3.16
C ALA A 90 22.49 -15.62 -2.54
N GLN A 91 22.37 -15.31 -1.23
CA GLN A 91 23.23 -14.38 -0.49
C GLN A 91 23.27 -12.96 -1.09
N ILE A 92 22.19 -12.54 -1.75
CA ILE A 92 22.05 -11.19 -2.28
C ILE A 92 21.88 -10.22 -1.11
N PRO A 93 22.63 -9.10 -1.05
CA PRO A 93 22.43 -8.06 -0.04
C PRO A 93 21.01 -7.47 -0.09
N LEU A 94 20.30 -7.57 1.04
CA LEU A 94 18.90 -7.13 1.19
C LEU A 94 18.77 -5.88 2.08
N ARG A 95 17.97 -4.91 1.62
CA ARG A 95 17.49 -3.80 2.45
C ARG A 95 15.97 -3.90 2.62
N PHE A 96 15.54 -4.06 3.87
CA PHE A 96 14.12 -4.02 4.23
C PHE A 96 13.71 -2.60 4.61
N ILE A 97 12.63 -2.12 4.00
CA ILE A 97 11.93 -0.91 4.38
C ILE A 97 10.59 -1.34 4.96
N ARG A 98 10.45 -1.24 6.29
CA ARG A 98 9.19 -1.59 6.96
C ARG A 98 8.10 -0.59 6.59
N ILE A 99 6.97 -1.10 6.14
CA ILE A 99 5.79 -0.32 5.80
C ILE A 99 4.55 -0.90 6.49
N ASN A 100 3.60 -0.02 6.82
CA ASN A 100 2.31 -0.42 7.37
C ASN A 100 1.27 -0.33 6.26
N ILE A 101 0.72 -1.47 5.85
CA ILE A 101 -0.31 -1.52 4.81
C ILE A 101 -1.66 -1.80 5.44
N THR A 102 -2.59 -0.89 5.19
CA THR A 102 -3.98 -1.01 5.58
C THR A 102 -4.72 -1.85 4.54
N ARG A 103 -5.44 -2.88 4.97
CA ARG A 103 -6.19 -3.80 4.06
C ARG A 103 -7.65 -3.92 4.47
N VAL A 104 -8.54 -3.86 3.49
CA VAL A 104 -9.97 -4.16 3.70
C VAL A 104 -10.21 -5.65 3.61
N ILE A 105 -10.94 -6.20 4.58
CA ILE A 105 -11.26 -7.63 4.65
C ILE A 105 -12.77 -7.87 4.68
N ASN A 106 -13.20 -9.02 4.19
CA ASN A 106 -14.57 -9.47 4.36
C ASN A 106 -14.72 -10.26 5.67
N ILE A 107 -15.49 -9.72 6.61
CA ILE A 107 -15.69 -10.32 7.93
C ILE A 107 -16.66 -11.50 7.95
N LYS A 108 -17.46 -11.72 6.89
CA LYS A 108 -18.25 -12.96 6.74
C LYS A 108 -17.35 -14.15 6.46
N SER A 109 -16.33 -13.97 5.62
CA SER A 109 -15.37 -15.04 5.31
C SER A 109 -14.30 -15.18 6.39
N ASP A 110 -13.85 -14.08 7.00
CA ASP A 110 -12.83 -14.11 8.05
C ASP A 110 -13.45 -13.94 9.45
N THR A 111 -14.05 -15.03 9.93
CA THR A 111 -14.88 -15.05 11.15
C THR A 111 -14.10 -14.69 12.42
N LYS A 112 -12.78 -14.79 12.42
CA LYS A 112 -11.93 -14.43 13.57
C LYS A 112 -12.07 -12.95 13.97
N TYR A 113 -12.50 -12.10 13.05
CA TYR A 113 -12.72 -10.67 13.30
C TYR A 113 -14.14 -10.32 13.74
N GLN A 114 -15.06 -11.28 13.85
CA GLN A 114 -16.45 -11.00 14.26
C GLN A 114 -16.58 -10.77 15.77
N ALA A 115 -15.63 -11.26 16.58
CA ALA A 115 -15.72 -11.23 18.04
C ALA A 115 -15.50 -9.83 18.65
N ALA A 116 -14.80 -8.93 17.95
CA ALA A 116 -14.47 -7.60 18.45
C ALA A 116 -14.70 -6.55 17.36
N ARG A 117 -15.14 -5.35 17.75
CA ARG A 117 -15.33 -4.23 16.81
C ARG A 117 -14.05 -3.42 16.54
N SER A 118 -13.12 -3.39 17.50
CA SER A 118 -11.85 -2.68 17.36
C SER A 118 -10.78 -3.38 18.20
N THR A 119 -9.58 -3.51 17.62
CA THR A 119 -8.38 -4.01 18.28
C THR A 119 -7.18 -3.18 17.79
N PRO A 120 -5.95 -3.39 18.33
CA PRO A 120 -4.76 -2.73 17.81
C PRO A 120 -4.50 -2.98 16.31
N HIS A 121 -4.97 -4.10 15.76
CA HIS A 121 -4.72 -4.50 14.37
C HIS A 121 -5.98 -4.59 13.49
N TYR A 122 -7.15 -4.26 14.04
CA TYR A 122 -8.43 -4.38 13.35
C TYR A 122 -9.38 -3.25 13.71
N GLU A 123 -10.16 -2.78 12.74
CA GLU A 123 -11.25 -1.85 12.94
C GLU A 123 -12.46 -2.27 12.10
N TYR A 124 -13.63 -2.42 12.72
CA TYR A 124 -14.88 -2.61 12.01
C TYR A 124 -15.36 -1.29 11.42
N ILE A 125 -15.49 -1.26 10.09
CA ILE A 125 -15.91 -0.07 9.32
C ILE A 125 -17.26 -0.30 8.63
N GLY A 126 -18.03 -1.31 9.02
CA GLY A 126 -19.33 -1.55 8.38
C GLY A 126 -20.35 -0.44 8.67
N ARG A 127 -21.52 -0.50 7.99
CA ARG A 127 -22.59 0.49 8.15
C ARG A 127 -22.98 0.67 9.63
N GLY A 128 -23.18 1.93 10.05
CA GLY A 128 -23.49 2.31 11.42
C GLY A 128 -22.29 2.36 12.37
N SER A 129 -21.07 2.09 11.88
CA SER A 129 -19.82 2.35 12.62
C SER A 129 -19.32 3.78 12.39
N TYR A 130 -18.30 4.18 13.15
CA TYR A 130 -17.67 5.51 13.04
C TYR A 130 -17.11 5.80 11.64
N TRP A 131 -16.59 4.78 10.95
CA TRP A 131 -16.02 4.91 9.59
C TRP A 131 -16.93 4.31 8.50
N GLY A 132 -18.19 4.02 8.84
CA GLY A 132 -19.11 3.37 7.92
C GLY A 132 -19.64 4.31 6.84
N ASN A 133 -19.85 3.79 5.64
CA ASN A 133 -20.49 4.55 4.56
C ASN A 133 -21.94 4.97 4.94
N PRO A 134 -22.28 6.29 4.99
CA PRO A 134 -23.63 6.73 5.28
C PRO A 134 -24.60 6.42 4.12
N TYR A 135 -24.11 6.36 2.88
CA TYR A 135 -24.92 6.11 1.69
C TYR A 135 -25.26 4.62 1.53
N SER A 136 -26.49 4.32 1.11
CA SER A 136 -27.02 2.96 0.92
C SER A 136 -27.33 2.66 -0.54
N MET A 137 -27.05 1.45 -1.01
CA MET A 137 -27.34 1.08 -2.41
C MET A 137 -28.84 1.02 -2.73
N PHE A 138 -29.70 1.02 -1.71
CA PHE A 138 -31.15 0.97 -1.90
C PHE A 138 -31.73 2.37 -2.16
N GLU A 139 -31.15 3.40 -1.55
CA GLU A 139 -31.68 4.77 -1.58
C GLU A 139 -30.80 5.71 -2.44
N ASP A 140 -29.49 5.47 -2.45
CA ASP A 140 -28.49 6.44 -2.93
C ASP A 140 -27.78 6.03 -4.23
N GLY A 141 -28.25 4.98 -4.91
CA GLY A 141 -27.73 4.53 -6.21
C GLY A 141 -26.97 3.21 -6.15
N ASP A 142 -26.23 2.90 -7.21
CA ASP A 142 -25.45 1.66 -7.27
C ASP A 142 -24.19 1.70 -6.37
N ARG A 143 -23.46 0.57 -6.31
CA ARG A 143 -22.24 0.43 -5.50
C ARG A 143 -21.21 1.51 -5.80
N ASP A 144 -21.00 1.81 -7.07
CA ASP A 144 -19.97 2.76 -7.49
C ASP A 144 -20.40 4.18 -7.18
N GLU A 145 -21.69 4.50 -7.30
CA GLU A 145 -22.25 5.78 -6.86
C GLU A 145 -22.08 6.01 -5.35
N VAL A 146 -22.47 5.05 -4.51
CA VAL A 146 -22.36 5.23 -3.04
C VAL A 146 -20.91 5.28 -2.56
N ILE A 147 -19.97 4.63 -3.27
CA ILE A 147 -18.53 4.74 -2.99
C ILE A 147 -18.00 6.10 -3.47
N ARG A 148 -18.41 6.59 -4.65
CA ARG A 148 -18.03 7.92 -5.14
C ARG A 148 -18.52 9.03 -4.22
N LYS A 149 -19.77 8.95 -3.75
CA LYS A 149 -20.31 9.89 -2.75
C LYS A 149 -19.51 9.83 -1.44
N PHE A 150 -19.23 8.63 -0.93
CA PHE A 150 -18.39 8.45 0.26
C PHE A 150 -17.00 9.08 0.07
N LYS A 151 -16.34 8.82 -1.07
CA LYS A 151 -15.03 9.38 -1.38
C LYS A 151 -15.06 10.89 -1.42
N TYR A 152 -16.06 11.46 -2.09
CA TYR A 152 -16.23 12.91 -2.16
C TYR A 152 -16.37 13.53 -0.75
N ASP A 153 -17.26 12.99 0.07
CA ASP A 153 -17.46 13.51 1.43
C ASP A 153 -16.22 13.30 2.32
N PHE A 154 -15.49 12.19 2.14
CA PHE A 154 -14.24 11.95 2.83
C PHE A 154 -13.14 12.94 2.41
N ASP A 155 -12.95 13.17 1.11
CA ASP A 155 -11.90 14.04 0.57
C ASP A 155 -12.09 15.49 1.02
N TYR A 156 -13.33 15.98 0.95
CA TYR A 156 -13.69 17.36 1.28
C TYR A 156 -14.13 17.56 2.73
N ASP A 157 -13.92 16.58 3.61
CA ASP A 157 -14.21 16.64 5.05
C ASP A 157 -15.66 17.06 5.38
N LYS A 158 -16.62 16.40 4.71
CA LYS A 158 -18.06 16.74 4.78
C LYS A 158 -18.86 15.87 5.75
N PHE A 159 -18.22 14.90 6.41
CA PHE A 159 -18.92 14.04 7.35
C PHE A 159 -19.25 14.78 8.65
N LEU A 160 -20.54 14.88 8.99
CA LEU A 160 -21.01 15.63 10.16
C LEU A 160 -20.53 15.08 11.52
N ASN A 161 -20.36 13.76 11.63
CA ASN A 161 -20.07 13.07 12.90
C ASN A 161 -18.75 12.29 12.87
N VAL A 162 -17.86 12.61 11.94
CA VAL A 162 -16.57 11.95 11.77
C VAL A 162 -15.47 12.99 11.75
N ASP A 163 -14.64 12.98 12.78
CA ASP A 163 -13.38 13.72 12.80
C ASP A 163 -12.33 12.98 11.96
N LYS A 164 -12.02 13.54 10.78
CA LYS A 164 -11.06 12.99 9.82
C LYS A 164 -9.65 12.86 10.39
N SER A 165 -9.26 13.68 11.39
CA SER A 165 -7.92 13.58 12.00
C SER A 165 -7.65 12.23 12.66
N LYS A 166 -8.71 11.51 13.07
CA LYS A 166 -8.60 10.17 13.66
C LYS A 166 -8.27 9.08 12.66
N ILE A 167 -8.32 9.35 11.36
CA ILE A 167 -8.08 8.34 10.32
C ILE A 167 -6.73 7.66 10.48
N TYR A 168 -5.69 8.41 10.85
CA TYR A 168 -4.33 7.90 11.01
C TYR A 168 -4.20 6.80 12.06
N SER A 169 -5.14 6.71 13.01
CA SER A 169 -5.22 5.60 13.97
C SER A 169 -5.51 4.24 13.32
N LEU A 170 -5.98 4.23 12.07
CA LEU A 170 -6.26 3.03 11.29
C LEU A 170 -5.07 2.53 10.46
N ALA A 171 -3.98 3.30 10.39
CA ALA A 171 -2.82 2.96 9.57
C ALA A 171 -2.26 1.58 9.93
N GLY A 172 -2.16 0.70 8.93
CA GLY A 172 -1.66 -0.67 9.09
C GLY A 172 -2.68 -1.66 9.68
N LYS A 173 -3.91 -1.23 9.96
CA LYS A 173 -4.97 -2.13 10.47
C LYS A 173 -5.66 -2.90 9.33
N ARG A 174 -6.36 -3.96 9.73
CA ARG A 174 -7.42 -4.57 8.93
C ARG A 174 -8.73 -3.82 9.09
N LEU A 175 -9.32 -3.40 7.98
CA LEU A 175 -10.61 -2.74 7.95
C LEU A 175 -11.71 -3.75 7.63
N GLY A 176 -12.53 -4.08 8.62
CA GLY A 176 -13.60 -5.06 8.52
C GLY A 176 -14.84 -4.50 7.85
N CYS A 177 -15.22 -5.08 6.71
CA CYS A 177 -16.49 -4.79 6.05
C CYS A 177 -17.14 -6.07 5.49
N PHE A 178 -18.31 -5.93 4.87
CA PHE A 178 -19.04 -7.03 4.24
C PHE A 178 -18.93 -7.04 2.71
N CYS A 179 -18.34 -5.99 2.12
CA CYS A 179 -18.42 -5.71 0.68
C CYS A 179 -17.42 -6.51 -0.17
N LYS A 180 -16.21 -6.78 0.35
CA LYS A 180 -15.16 -7.48 -0.39
C LYS A 180 -15.63 -8.88 -0.82
N PRO A 181 -15.23 -9.40 -2.00
CA PRO A 181 -14.18 -8.90 -2.90
C PRO A 181 -14.64 -7.76 -3.83
N GLN A 182 -15.93 -7.44 -3.86
CA GLN A 182 -16.44 -6.30 -4.63
C GLN A 182 -15.97 -4.97 -4.02
N ALA A 183 -16.01 -3.89 -4.80
CA ALA A 183 -15.59 -2.55 -4.37
C ALA A 183 -16.20 -2.15 -3.02
N CYS A 184 -15.40 -1.54 -2.15
CA CYS A 184 -15.80 -1.18 -0.79
C CYS A 184 -15.41 0.27 -0.48
N HIS A 185 -16.23 0.97 0.31
CA HIS A 185 -15.85 2.29 0.83
C HIS A 185 -14.56 2.26 1.66
N GLY A 186 -14.27 1.12 2.30
CA GLY A 186 -13.02 0.91 3.01
C GLY A 186 -11.78 1.01 2.11
N ASP A 187 -11.93 0.82 0.80
CA ASP A 187 -10.83 0.98 -0.16
C ASP A 187 -10.39 2.44 -0.20
N VAL A 188 -11.33 3.39 -0.12
CA VAL A 188 -11.03 4.83 -0.01
C VAL A 188 -10.18 5.14 1.23
N LEU A 189 -10.54 4.55 2.37
CA LEU A 189 -9.81 4.76 3.63
C LEU A 189 -8.41 4.12 3.56
N ALA A 190 -8.32 2.89 3.03
CA ALA A 190 -7.07 2.18 2.88
C ALA A 190 -6.11 2.90 1.91
N ASP A 191 -6.61 3.36 0.77
CA ASP A 191 -5.83 4.10 -0.22
C ASP A 191 -5.28 5.40 0.37
N PHE A 192 -6.11 6.17 1.09
CA PHE A 192 -5.65 7.38 1.78
C PHE A 192 -4.50 7.09 2.77
N LEU A 193 -4.64 6.02 3.56
CA LEU A 193 -3.65 5.62 4.56
C LEU A 193 -2.38 5.07 3.93
N ASN A 194 -2.49 4.33 2.82
CA ASN A 194 -1.35 3.73 2.16
C ASN A 194 -0.59 4.72 1.26
N SER A 195 -1.17 5.90 1.00
CA SER A 195 -0.49 7.06 0.40
C SER A 195 0.12 8.02 1.42
N TRP A 196 -0.15 7.83 2.71
CA TRP A 196 0.36 8.70 3.76
C TRP A 196 1.83 8.40 4.12
N ASP A 197 2.67 9.43 4.07
CA ASP A 197 4.03 9.38 4.60
C ASP A 197 4.02 9.70 6.09
N ASP A 198 4.19 8.68 6.92
CA ASP A 198 4.31 8.79 8.38
C ASP A 198 5.65 9.38 8.85
N GLY A 199 6.55 9.77 7.92
CA GLY A 199 7.87 10.32 8.20
C GLY A 199 8.92 9.30 8.64
N LYS A 200 8.55 8.01 8.77
CA LYS A 200 9.46 6.95 9.23
C LYS A 200 10.37 6.42 8.14
#